data_AF-A0A2D9G8G4-F1
#
_entry.id   AF-A0A2D9G8G4-F1
#
_cell.length_a   1.000
_cell.length_b   1.000
_cell.length_c   1.000
_cell.angle_alpha   90.00
_cell.angle_beta   90.00
_cell.angle_gamma   90.00
#
_symmetry.space_group_name_H-M   'P 1'
#
loop_
_entity.id
_entity.type
_entity.pdbx_description
1 polymer ?
#
loop_
_entity_poly.entity_id
_entity_poly.type
_entity_poly.pdbx_seq_one_letter_code
_entity_poly.pdbx_strand_id
1 'polypeptide(L)' 'MSIQIDWARNPISVKSQVKSELDDFLNFLNELGIRKHSIIMSDRETKGHILFIYQKLDEEIIEKWKKGRE' A
#
# COMPACT_ATOMS: atom_id res chain seq x y z
N MET A 1 7.36 -7.50 7.77
CA MET A 1 6.27 -7.33 6.80
C MET A 1 5.00 -6.97 7.52
N SER A 2 4.74 -5.69 7.68
CA SER A 2 3.50 -5.23 8.29
C SER A 2 3.03 -3.96 7.58
N ILE A 3 2.61 -4.13 6.32
CA ILE A 3 1.78 -3.10 5.70
C ILE A 3 0.40 -3.16 6.35
N GLN A 4 -0.09 -2.00 6.77
CA GLN A 4 -1.42 -1.82 7.34
C GLN A 4 -2.28 -1.10 6.30
N ILE A 5 -3.48 -1.62 6.06
CA ILE A 5 -4.37 -1.09 5.03
C ILE A 5 -5.66 -0.65 5.71
N ASP A 6 -6.02 0.62 5.50
CA ASP A 6 -7.28 1.20 5.93
C ASP A 6 -8.22 1.28 4.72
N TRP A 7 -9.14 0.32 4.65
CA TRP A 7 -10.17 0.21 3.62
C TRP A 7 -11.39 1.12 3.88
N ALA A 8 -11.53 1.65 5.10
CA ALA A 8 -12.67 2.49 5.46
C ALA A 8 -12.51 3.94 4.96
N ARG A 9 -11.30 4.30 4.47
CA ARG A 9 -11.01 5.61 3.90
C ARG A 9 -11.06 5.58 2.37
N ASN A 10 -11.59 6.65 1.78
CA ASN A 10 -11.46 6.94 0.36
C ASN A 10 -10.70 8.27 0.20
N PRO A 11 -9.46 8.26 -0.30
CA PRO A 11 -8.72 7.12 -0.88
C PRO A 11 -8.26 6.07 0.15
N ILE A 12 -8.09 4.82 -0.30
CA ILE A 12 -7.55 3.73 0.52
C ILE A 12 -6.15 4.13 0.98
N SER A 13 -5.85 3.97 2.28
CA SER A 13 -4.54 4.32 2.80
C SER A 13 -3.75 3.08 3.20
N VAL A 14 -2.48 3.04 2.81
CA VAL A 14 -1.55 1.94 3.12
C VAL A 14 -0.35 2.51 3.86
N LYS A 15 -0.05 1.94 5.02
CA LYS A 15 1.00 2.39 5.93
C LYS A 15 2.01 1.29 6.18
N SER A 16 3.28 1.66 6.39
CA SER A 16 4.29 0.77 6.97
C SER A 16 5.33 1.59 7.72
N GLN A 17 5.98 0.98 8.71
CA GLN A 17 7.14 1.57 9.36
C GLN A 17 8.39 1.53 8.47
N VAL A 18 8.43 0.64 7.48
CA VAL A 18 9.58 0.43 6.60
C VAL A 18 9.23 0.90 5.20
N LYS A 19 9.93 1.92 4.71
CA LYS A 19 9.68 2.50 3.38
C LYS A 19 9.77 1.46 2.26
N SER A 20 10.78 0.59 2.31
CA SER A 20 11.01 -0.41 1.27
C SER A 20 9.85 -1.40 1.13
N GLU A 21 9.11 -1.68 2.20
CA GLU A 21 7.90 -2.53 2.11
C GLU A 21 6.79 -1.85 1.29
N LEU A 22 6.69 -0.52 1.35
CA LEU A 22 5.76 0.23 0.53
C LEU A 22 6.24 0.38 -0.91
N ASP A 23 7.54 0.58 -1.14
CA ASP A 23 8.13 0.60 -2.49
C ASP A 23 7.87 -0.74 -3.20
N ASP A 24 8.11 -1.84 -2.52
CA ASP A 24 7.82 -3.19 -2.97
C ASP A 24 6.34 -3.42 -3.30
N PHE A 25 5.46 -2.98 -2.40
CA PHE A 25 4.02 -3.09 -2.60
C PHE A 25 3.57 -2.25 -3.81
N LEU A 26 4.13 -1.06 -3.97
CA LEU A 26 3.86 -0.18 -5.10
C LEU A 26 4.30 -0.81 -6.43
N ASN A 27 5.45 -1.48 -6.46
CA ASN A 27 5.92 -2.20 -7.64
C ASN A 27 4.94 -3.32 -8.04
N PHE A 28 4.47 -4.11 -7.07
CA PHE A 28 3.45 -5.13 -7.31
C PHE A 28 2.14 -4.54 -7.86
N LEU A 29 1.68 -3.41 -7.30
CA LEU A 29 0.49 -2.72 -7.81
C LEU A 29 0.69 -2.25 -9.26
N ASN A 30 1.86 -1.71 -9.58
CA ASN A 30 2.20 -1.27 -10.93
C ASN A 30 2.22 -2.42 -11.94
N GLU A 31 2.73 -3.60 -11.56
CA GLU A 31 2.70 -4.82 -12.36
C GLU A 31 1.26 -5.28 -12.68
N LEU A 32 0.32 -5.04 -11.76
CA LEU A 32 -1.11 -5.29 -11.95
C LEU A 32 -1.86 -4.16 -12.67
N GLY A 33 -1.16 -3.10 -13.09
CA GLY A 33 -1.75 -1.95 -13.79
C GLY A 33 -2.45 -0.94 -12.88
N ILE A 34 -2.26 -1.03 -11.57
CA ILE A 34 -2.82 -0.11 -10.58
C ILE A 34 -1.88 1.09 -10.44
N ARG A 35 -2.24 2.21 -11.08
CA ARG A 35 -1.36 3.39 -11.23
C ARG A 35 -1.90 4.65 -10.56
N LYS A 36 -3.18 4.67 -10.18
CA LYS A 36 -3.80 5.83 -9.51
C LYS A 36 -3.52 5.79 -8.02
N HIS A 37 -2.30 6.17 -7.63
CA HIS A 37 -1.86 6.23 -6.24
C HIS A 37 -1.00 7.48 -6.00
N SER A 38 -0.82 7.86 -4.74
CA SER A 38 0.15 8.89 -4.37
C SER A 38 1.57 8.34 -4.44
N ILE A 39 2.55 9.23 -4.32
CA ILE A 39 3.89 8.83 -3.92
C ILE A 39 3.89 8.35 -2.46
N ILE A 40 4.94 7.64 -2.07
CA ILE A 40 5.19 7.30 -0.66
C ILE A 40 5.66 8.55 0.07
N MET A 41 5.01 8.86 1.19
CA MET A 41 5.29 10.03 2.02
C MET A 41 5.56 9.62 3.45
N SER A 42 6.24 10.47 4.23
CA SER A 42 6.37 10.26 5.67
C SER A 42 5.01 10.43 6.35
N ASP A 43 4.61 9.47 7.17
CA ASP A 43 3.40 9.57 7.99
C ASP A 43 3.68 10.52 9.17
N ARG A 44 2.96 11.64 9.20
CA ARG A 44 3.12 12.69 10.21
C ARG A 44 2.41 12.39 11.53
N GLU A 45 1.46 11.45 11.54
CA GLU A 45 0.68 11.11 12.73
C GLU A 45 1.28 9.93 13.48
N THR A 46 1.55 8.83 12.78
CA THR A 46 1.93 7.56 13.42
C THR A 46 3.43 7.26 13.36
N LYS A 47 4.23 8.16 12.76
CA LYS A 47 5.60 7.88 12.31
C LYS A 47 5.63 6.75 11.26
N GLY A 48 6.69 6.69 10.45
CA GLY A 48 6.81 5.75 9.33
C GLY A 48 6.38 6.35 8.00
N HIS A 49 5.73 5.56 7.16
CA HIS A 49 5.41 5.92 5.78
C HIS A 49 3.98 5.57 5.40
N ILE A 50 3.41 6.36 4.49
CA ILE A 50 2.04 6.22 3.99
C ILE A 50 1.99 6.46 2.48
N LEU A 51 1.11 5.73 1.80
CA LEU A 51 0.67 6.02 0.44
C LEU A 51 -0.86 5.88 0.36
N PHE A 52 -1.45 6.57 -0.62
CA PHE A 52 -2.88 6.55 -0.88
C PHE A 52 -3.16 5.94 -2.25
N ILE A 53 -4.22 5.13 -2.35
CA ILE A 53 -4.69 4.53 -3.60
C ILE A 53 -6.04 5.14 -3.93
N TYR A 54 -6.10 5.84 -5.06
CA TYR A 54 -7.27 6.61 -5.52
C TYR A 54 -8.19 5.81 -6.45
N GLN A 55 -7.83 4.58 -6.78
CA GLN A 55 -8.67 3.66 -7.55
C GLN A 55 -9.20 2.53 -6.66
N LYS A 56 -10.26 1.87 -7.15
CA LYS A 56 -10.72 0.62 -6.53
C LYS A 56 -9.59 -0.39 -6.51
N LEU A 57 -9.44 -1.02 -5.36
CA LEU A 57 -8.51 -2.09 -5.09
C LEU A 57 -9.31 -3.19 -4.40
N ASP A 58 -9.12 -4.44 -4.82
CA ASP A 58 -9.78 -5.59 -4.21
C ASP A 58 -8.89 -6.17 -3.11
N GLU A 59 -9.50 -6.61 -2.00
CA GLU A 59 -8.78 -7.21 -0.87
C GLU A 59 -7.96 -8.44 -1.28
N GLU A 60 -8.44 -9.20 -2.27
CA GLU A 60 -7.75 -10.39 -2.81
C GLU A 60 -6.37 -10.06 -3.39
N ILE A 61 -6.18 -8.85 -3.93
CA ILE A 61 -4.89 -8.38 -4.47
C ILE A 61 -3.85 -8.29 -3.35
N ILE A 62 -4.27 -7.84 -2.17
CA ILE A 62 -3.41 -7.75 -0.99
C ILE A 62 -3.04 -9.13 -0.48
N GLU A 63 -4.01 -10.03 -0.40
CA GLU A 63 -3.77 -11.41 0.05
C GLU A 63 -2.82 -12.15 -0.90
N LYS A 64 -2.92 -11.89 -2.21
CA LYS A 64 -1.95 -12.39 -3.19
C LYS A 64 -0.54 -11.84 -2.94
N TRP A 65 -0.41 -10.55 -2.65
CA TRP A 65 0.88 -9.94 -2.33
C TRP A 65 1.52 -10.54 -1.08
N LYS A 66 0.72 -10.77 -0.03
CA LYS A 66 1.18 -11.39 1.22
C LYS A 66 1.66 -12.83 1.00
N LYS A 67 0.87 -13.65 0.28
CA LYS A 67 1.21 -15.06 0.00
C LYS A 67 2.45 -15.24 -0.87
N GLY A 68 2.72 -14.31 -1.78
CA GLY A 68 3.93 -14.36 -2.61
C GLY A 68 5.24 -14.10 -1.86
N ARG A 69 5.17 -13.84 -0.55
CA ARG A 69 6.30 -13.46 0.31
C ARG A 69 6.50 -14.41 1.50
N GLU A 70 5.74 -15.51 1.55
CA GLU A 70 5.92 -16.63 2.49
C GLU A 70 6.94 -17.66 1.99
#